data_AF-A0A6G6JXG9-F1
#
_entry.id   AF-A0A6G6JXG9-F1
#
_cell.length_a   1.000
_cell.length_b   1.000
_cell.length_c   1.000
_cell.angle_alpha   90.00
_cell.angle_beta   90.00
_cell.angle_gamma   90.00
#
_symmetry.space_group_name_H-M   'P 1'
#
loop_
_entity.id
_entity.type
_entity.pdbx_description
1 polymer ?
#
loop_
_entity_poly.entity_id
_entity_poly.type
_entity_poly.pdbx_seq_one_letter_code
_entity_poly.pdbx_strand_id
1 'polypeptide(L)'
;MKDEAHWRDELMKAIAAKEAIMEGRQVLVRMKDDGMTWQAAYEILLKMLREGDGILTEEEDDLLRDLADVPYGHCAPSFRVWP
;
A
#
# COMPACT_ATOMS: atom_id res chain seq x y z
N MET A 1 6.30 -16.37 -2.65
CA MET A 1 5.37 -15.30 -3.07
C MET A 1 4.05 -15.55 -2.38
N LYS A 2 3.74 -14.75 -1.37
CA LYS A 2 2.42 -14.77 -0.72
C LYS A 2 1.33 -14.27 -1.67
N ASP A 3 0.08 -14.62 -1.40
CA ASP A 3 -1.05 -14.24 -2.25
C ASP A 3 -1.55 -12.80 -2.02
N GLU A 4 -2.43 -12.34 -2.90
CA GLU A 4 -3.02 -10.99 -2.86
C GLU A 4 -3.75 -10.71 -1.54
N ALA A 5 -4.49 -11.69 -1.03
CA ALA A 5 -5.31 -11.54 0.17
C ALA A 5 -4.44 -11.26 1.41
N HIS A 6 -3.28 -11.92 1.51
CA HIS A 6 -2.32 -11.65 2.58
C HIS A 6 -1.83 -10.20 2.58
N TRP A 7 -1.46 -9.65 1.42
CA TRP A 7 -0.92 -8.30 1.33
C TRP A 7 -1.98 -7.23 1.60
N ARG A 8 -3.22 -7.47 1.18
CA ARG A 8 -4.34 -6.58 1.49
C ARG A 8 -4.60 -6.49 2.99
N ASP A 9 -4.59 -7.62 3.69
CA ASP A 9 -4.74 -7.67 5.14
C ASP A 9 -3.61 -6.92 5.86
N GLU A 10 -2.35 -7.14 5.46
CA GLU A 10 -1.20 -6.41 6.02
C GLU A 10 -1.28 -4.89 5.76
N LEU A 11 -1.72 -4.45 4.58
CA LEU A 11 -1.92 -3.04 4.25
C LEU A 11 -3.05 -2.42 5.09
N MET A 12 -4.19 -3.09 5.25
CA MET A 12 -5.28 -2.58 6.08
C MET A 12 -4.89 -2.48 7.56
N LYS A 13 -4.13 -3.46 8.08
CA LYS A 13 -3.57 -3.37 9.44
C LYS A 13 -2.63 -2.19 9.59
N ALA A 14 -1.82 -1.91 8.58
CA ALA A 14 -0.95 -0.74 8.57
C ALA A 14 -1.77 0.57 8.57
N ILE A 15 -2.82 0.67 7.74
CA ILE A 15 -3.69 1.84 7.68
C ILE A 15 -4.38 2.12 9.02
N ALA A 16 -4.80 1.08 9.73
CA ALA A 16 -5.40 1.21 11.06
C ALA A 16 -4.39 1.55 12.18
N ALA A 17 -3.08 1.59 11.88
CA ALA A 17 -2.04 1.88 12.86
C ALA A 17 -1.85 3.39 13.08
N LYS A 18 -1.32 3.75 14.26
CA LYS A 18 -1.03 5.16 14.60
C LYS A 18 -0.03 5.83 13.64
N GLU A 19 0.91 5.07 13.09
CA GLU A 19 1.91 5.53 12.13
C GLU A 19 1.63 4.96 10.73
N ALA A 20 0.38 5.06 10.26
CA ALA A 20 -0.14 4.36 9.10
C ALA A 20 0.75 4.43 7.85
N ILE A 21 1.25 5.62 7.50
CA ILE A 21 2.12 5.82 6.33
C ILE A 21 3.46 5.09 6.48
N MET A 22 4.06 5.12 7.67
CA MET A 22 5.34 4.44 7.91
C MET A 22 5.19 2.93 7.92
N GLU A 23 4.14 2.42 8.58
CA GLU A 23 3.81 1.00 8.60
C GLU A 23 3.45 0.50 7.20
N GLY A 24 2.66 1.27 6.45
CA GLY A 24 2.29 0.95 5.07
C GLY A 24 3.51 0.87 4.16
N ARG A 25 4.46 1.81 4.30
CA ARG A 25 5.75 1.72 3.60
C ARG A 25 6.52 0.46 3.98
N GLN A 26 6.54 0.04 5.25
CA GLN A 26 7.20 -1.21 5.65
C GLN A 26 6.54 -2.43 5.00
N VAL A 27 5.20 -2.44 4.84
CA VAL A 27 4.50 -3.47 4.07
C VAL A 27 4.99 -3.47 2.62
N LEU A 28 5.07 -2.32 1.96
CA LEU A 28 5.57 -2.22 0.58
C LEU A 28 7.01 -2.70 0.42
N VAL A 29 7.89 -2.40 1.38
CA VAL A 29 9.27 -2.95 1.41
C VAL A 29 9.23 -4.47 1.50
N ARG A 30 8.41 -5.04 2.38
CA ARG A 30 8.25 -6.49 2.49
C ARG A 30 7.67 -7.12 1.22
N MET A 31 6.75 -6.45 0.53
CA MET A 31 6.22 -6.90 -0.77
C MET A 31 7.34 -6.99 -1.82
N LYS A 32 8.19 -5.95 -1.90
CA LYS A 32 9.37 -5.95 -2.78
C LYS A 32 10.34 -7.08 -2.43
N ASP A 33 10.65 -7.26 -1.15
CA ASP A 33 11.56 -8.33 -0.69
C ASP A 33 11.01 -9.74 -0.99
N ASP A 34 9.68 -9.89 -1.05
CA ASP A 34 9.00 -11.13 -1.46
C ASP A 34 8.98 -11.35 -2.99
N GLY A 35 9.60 -10.44 -3.75
CA GLY A 35 9.74 -10.51 -5.21
C GLY A 35 8.62 -9.81 -5.98
N MET A 36 7.78 -9.01 -5.32
CA MET A 36 6.70 -8.29 -6.00
C MET A 36 7.23 -7.09 -6.81
N THR A 37 6.69 -6.93 -8.02
CA THR A 37 6.96 -5.75 -8.85
C THR A 37 6.16 -4.54 -8.37
N TRP A 38 6.62 -3.34 -8.71
CA TRP A 38 5.90 -2.12 -8.36
C TRP A 38 4.50 -2.10 -9.01
N GLN A 39 4.35 -2.64 -10.23
CA GLN A 39 3.05 -2.72 -10.92
C GLN A 39 2.07 -3.58 -10.12
N ALA A 40 2.50 -4.76 -9.68
CA ALA A 40 1.63 -5.66 -8.92
C ALA A 40 1.24 -5.06 -7.56
N ALA A 41 2.17 -4.39 -6.87
CA ALA A 41 1.86 -3.69 -5.62
C ALA A 41 0.85 -2.55 -5.84
N TYR A 42 1.02 -1.79 -6.92
CA TYR A 42 0.09 -0.72 -7.30
C TYR A 42 -1.31 -1.25 -7.65
N GLU A 43 -1.40 -2.35 -8.40
CA GLU A 43 -2.67 -2.99 -8.75
C GLU A 43 -3.44 -3.46 -7.51
N ILE A 44 -2.74 -3.96 -6.48
CA ILE A 44 -3.36 -4.31 -5.20
C ILE A 44 -3.99 -3.09 -4.54
N LEU A 45 -3.24 -1.97 -4.44
CA LEU A 45 -3.74 -0.74 -3.84
C LEU A 45 -4.91 -0.14 -4.62
N LEU A 46 -4.84 -0.14 -5.95
CA LEU A 46 -5.95 0.30 -6.80
C LEU A 46 -7.20 -0.56 -6.61
N LYS A 47 -7.04 -1.87 -6.46
CA LYS A 47 -8.16 -2.78 -6.21
C LYS A 47 -8.77 -2.54 -4.83
N MET A 48 -7.94 -2.30 -3.82
CA MET A 48 -8.40 -1.91 -2.48
C MET A 48 -9.19 -0.60 -2.50
N LEU A 49 -8.73 0.43 -3.20
CA LEU A 49 -9.44 1.70 -3.36
C LEU A 49 -10.80 1.51 -4.06
N ARG A 50 -10.83 0.74 -5.15
CA ARG A 50 -12.08 0.48 -5.89
C ARG A 50 -13.10 -0.32 -5.08
N GLU A 51 -12.65 -1.34 -4.36
CA GLU A 51 -13.53 -2.17 -3.54
C GLU A 51 -13.89 -1.50 -2.21
N GLY A 52 -13.10 -0.52 -1.77
CA GLY A 52 -13.31 0.27 -0.57
C GLY A 52 -14.27 1.46 -0.75
N ASP A 53 -14.65 1.79 -1.99
CA ASP A 53 -15.57 2.89 -2.27
C ASP A 53 -16.92 2.71 -1.55
N GLY A 54 -17.27 3.68 -0.69
CA GLY A 54 -18.44 3.62 0.18
C GLY A 54 -18.35 2.65 1.38
N ILE A 55 -17.21 1.99 1.58
CA ILE A 55 -16.94 1.07 2.72
C ILE A 55 -15.90 1.67 3.66
N LEU A 56 -14.82 2.22 3.10
CA LEU A 56 -13.74 2.85 3.86
C LEU A 56 -14.20 4.20 4.42
N THR A 57 -13.61 4.58 5.55
CA THR A 57 -13.67 5.97 6.02
C THR A 57 -12.85 6.87 5.09
N GLU A 58 -13.15 8.18 5.10
CA GLU A 58 -12.41 9.17 4.31
C GLU A 58 -10.89 9.15 4.62
N GLU A 59 -10.53 9.01 5.90
CA GLU A 59 -9.13 8.92 6.32
C GLU A 59 -8.42 7.66 5.78
N GLU A 60 -9.10 6.50 5.78
CA GLU A 60 -8.53 5.27 5.23
C GLU A 60 -8.36 5.33 3.71
N ASP A 61 -9.30 5.95 2.99
CA ASP A 61 -9.21 6.18 1.55
C ASP A 61 -8.03 7.10 1.21
N ASP A 62 -7.87 8.21 1.92
CA ASP A 62 -6.75 9.14 1.76
C ASP A 62 -5.40 8.46 2.02
N LEU A 63 -5.28 7.70 3.11
CA LEU A 63 -4.05 6.95 3.45
C LEU A 63 -3.71 5.90 2.38
N LEU A 64 -4.71 5.22 1.80
CA LEU A 64 -4.49 4.28 0.71
C LEU A 64 -4.00 4.96 -0.57
N ARG A 65 -4.52 6.16 -0.89
CA ARG A 65 -4.06 6.95 -2.04
C ARG A 65 -2.60 7.37 -1.86
N ASP A 66 -2.25 7.89 -0.69
CA ASP A 66 -0.87 8.28 -0.37
C ASP A 66 0.10 7.10 -0.50
N LEU A 67 -0.32 5.89 -0.06
CA LEU A 67 0.48 4.68 -0.23
C LEU A 67 0.55 4.22 -1.69
N ALA A 68 -0.48 4.43 -2.50
CA ALA A 68 -0.51 4.08 -3.93
C ALA A 68 0.48 4.90 -4.76
N ASP A 69 0.84 6.09 -4.33
CA ASP A 69 1.86 6.92 -4.97
C ASP A 69 3.28 6.35 -4.80
N VAL A 70 3.52 5.51 -3.79
CA VAL A 70 4.85 4.98 -3.48
C VAL A 70 5.34 3.97 -4.52
N PRO A 71 4.57 2.93 -4.93
CA PRO A 71 4.98 2.04 -6.02
C PRO A 71 5.23 2.76 -7.34
N TYR A 72 4.44 3.79 -7.65
CA TYR A 72 4.55 4.54 -8.90
C TYR A 72 5.69 5.60 -8.86
N GLY A 73 6.30 5.81 -7.68
CA GLY A 73 7.42 6.74 -7.50
C GLY A 73 7.01 8.21 -7.37
N HIS A 74 5.72 8.50 -7.18
CA HIS A 74 5.17 9.83 -6.90
C HIS A 74 5.35 10.25 -5.44
N CYS A 75 6.46 9.85 -4.81
CA CYS A 75 6.81 10.18 -3.43
C CYS A 75 8.20 10.81 -3.33
N ALA A 76 8.53 11.37 -2.16
CA ALA A 76 9.87 11.86 -1.89
C ALA A 76 10.93 10.76 -2.14
N PRO A 77 12.14 11.09 -2.65
CA PRO A 77 13.16 10.09 -2.93
C PRO A 77 13.53 9.20 -1.75
N SER A 78 13.55 9.76 -0.53
CA SER A 78 13.80 9.01 0.72
C SER A 78 12.70 8.01 1.07
N PHE A 79 11.51 8.16 0.51
CA PHE A 79 10.34 7.34 0.78
C PHE A 79 10.12 6.23 -0.27
N ARG A 80 10.85 6.28 -1.38
CA ARG A 80 10.75 5.26 -2.43
C ARG A 80 11.05 3.86 -1.91
N VAL A 81 10.40 2.88 -2.52
CA VAL A 81 10.60 1.44 -2.26
C VAL A 81 11.22 0.78 -3.48
N TRP A 82 10.69 1.06 -4.67
CA TRP A 82 11.28 0.64 -5.94
C TRP A 82 12.19 1.74 -6.51
N PRO A 83 13.24 1.37 -7.28
CA PRO A 83 14.15 2.32 -7.92
C PRO A 83 13.46 3.28 -8.89
#